data_AF-A0A383ED10-F1
#
_entry.id   AF-A0A383ED10-F1
#
_cell.length_a   1.000
_cell.length_b   1.000
_cell.length_c   1.000
_cell.angle_alpha   90.00
_cell.angle_beta   90.00
_cell.angle_gamma   90.00
#
_symmetry.space_group_name_H-M   'P 1'
#
loop_
_entity.id
_entity.type
_entity.pdbx_description
1 polymer ?
#
loop_
_entity_poly.entity_id
_entity_poly.type
_entity_poly.pdbx_seq_one_letter_code
_entity_poly.pdbx_strand_id
1 'polypeptide(L)' 'ICNNAILLPVYGEEEDAEAIETVQRAHPNHIVEPIDCSVLVRQYGSLHCISMQVPTNTLKDSIITTLKKGVSLHAPS' A
#
# COMPACT_ATOMS: atom_id res chain seq x y z
N ILE A 1 -4.40 4.76 -1.83
CA ILE A 1 -5.25 5.43 -0.81
C ILE A 1 -6.10 4.36 -0.14
N CYS A 2 -6.14 4.32 1.18
CA CYS A 2 -6.91 3.35 1.95
C CYS A 2 -7.45 4.03 3.20
N ASN A 3 -8.76 4.25 3.26
CA ASN A 3 -9.43 4.95 4.36
C ASN A 3 -8.72 6.29 4.65
N ASN A 4 -8.27 6.51 5.89
CA ASN A 4 -7.59 7.72 6.35
C ASN A 4 -6.06 7.71 6.10
N ALA A 5 -5.56 6.80 5.25
CA ALA A 5 -4.13 6.68 4.96
C ALA A 5 -3.83 6.68 3.46
N ILE A 6 -2.66 7.20 3.10
CA ILE A 6 -2.10 7.14 1.76
C ILE A 6 -0.75 6.46 1.87
N LEU A 7 -0.67 5.23 1.36
CA LEU A 7 0.62 4.56 1.16
C LEU A 7 1.26 5.15 -0.10
N LEU A 8 2.32 5.93 0.06
CA LEU A 8 2.99 6.65 -1.01
C LEU A 8 4.27 5.91 -1.41
N PRO A 9 4.43 5.46 -2.66
CA PRO A 9 5.69 4.86 -3.09
C PRO A 9 6.82 5.89 -3.06
N VAL A 10 7.95 5.50 -2.50
CA VAL A 10 9.23 6.22 -2.54
C VAL A 10 10.30 5.32 -3.15
N TYR A 11 11.36 5.92 -3.71
CA TYR A 11 12.37 5.20 -4.49
C TYR A 11 13.81 5.45 -4.02
N GLY A 12 14.00 6.31 -3.02
CA GLY A 12 15.31 6.71 -2.51
C GLY A 12 15.92 7.90 -3.26
N GLU A 13 15.09 8.66 -3.97
CA GLU A 13 15.50 9.82 -4.77
C GLU A 13 15.27 11.12 -3.99
N GLU A 14 15.96 12.20 -4.35
CA GLU A 14 15.85 13.49 -3.64
C GLU A 14 14.44 14.08 -3.74
N GLU A 15 13.75 13.82 -4.84
CA GLU A 15 12.38 14.26 -5.14
C GLU A 15 11.32 13.61 -4.24
N ASP A 16 11.64 12.50 -3.56
CA ASP A 16 10.68 11.81 -2.69
C ASP A 16 10.19 12.73 -1.55
N ALA A 17 11.05 13.62 -1.06
CA ALA A 17 10.68 14.58 -0.03
C ALA A 17 9.60 15.57 -0.51
N GLU A 18 9.76 16.10 -1.72
CA GLU A 18 8.78 17.01 -2.32
C GLU A 18 7.45 16.28 -2.62
N ALA A 19 7.53 15.02 -3.08
CA ALA A 19 6.36 14.20 -3.35
C ALA A 19 5.54 13.95 -2.07
N ILE A 20 6.21 13.59 -0.96
CA ILE A 20 5.55 13.40 0.34
C ILE A 20 4.84 14.68 0.78
N GLU A 21 5.54 15.82 0.75
CA GLU A 21 4.97 17.10 1.20
C GLU A 21 3.77 17.51 0.35
N THR A 22 3.89 17.37 -0.97
CA THR A 22 2.83 17.73 -1.91
C THR A 22 1.57 16.89 -1.71
N VAL A 23 1.73 15.57 -1.52
CA VAL A 23 0.61 14.66 -1.27
C VAL A 23 -0.02 14.94 0.09
N GLN A 24 0.78 15.20 1.13
CA GLN A 24 0.27 15.54 2.45
C GLN A 24 -0.54 16.85 2.44
N ARG A 25 -0.07 17.85 1.68
CA ARG A 25 -0.78 19.13 1.50
C ARG A 25 -2.10 18.96 0.74
N ALA A 26 -2.13 18.08 -0.26
CA ALA A 26 -3.34 17.77 -1.03
C ALA A 26 -4.36 16.96 -0.20
N HIS A 27 -3.91 16.17 0.77
CA HIS A 27 -4.74 15.29 1.59
C HIS A 27 -4.51 15.52 3.09
N PRO A 28 -4.83 16.70 3.64
CA PRO A 28 -4.46 17.10 5.00
C PRO A 28 -5.07 16.23 6.11
N ASN A 29 -6.17 15.55 5.82
CA ASN A 29 -6.85 14.65 6.78
C ASN A 29 -6.41 13.19 6.66
N HIS A 30 -5.43 12.88 5.80
CA HIS A 30 -4.88 11.55 5.65
C HIS A 30 -3.46 11.50 6.23
N ILE A 31 -3.11 10.35 6.79
CA ILE A 31 -1.73 10.01 7.14
C ILE A 31 -1.04 9.55 5.85
N VAL A 32 0.03 10.25 5.44
CA VAL A 32 0.85 9.84 4.29
C VAL A 32 2.01 8.98 4.80
N GLU A 33 1.99 7.69 4.47
CA GLU A 33 3.00 6.70 4.87
C GLU A 33 3.89 6.35 3.67
N PRO A 34 5.17 6.72 3.65
CA PRO A 34 6.09 6.38 2.58
C PRO A 34 6.45 4.89 2.61
N ILE A 35 6.42 4.23 1.45
CA ILE A 35 6.75 2.82 1.27
C ILE A 35 7.84 2.69 0.20
N ASP A 36 8.99 2.13 0.56
CA ASP A 36 10.07 1.84 -0.40
C ASP A 36 9.57 0.83 -1.44
N CYS A 37 9.45 1.31 -2.68
CA CYS A 37 9.01 0.54 -3.84
C CYS A 37 10.14 0.35 -4.87
N SER A 38 11.40 0.62 -4.50
CA SER A 38 12.58 0.47 -5.37
C SER A 38 12.74 -0.94 -5.93
N VAL A 39 12.30 -1.96 -5.19
CA VAL A 39 12.28 -3.36 -5.66
C VAL A 39 11.18 -3.59 -6.71
N LEU A 40 10.01 -2.96 -6.53
CA LEU A 40 8.87 -3.14 -7.42
C LEU A 40 9.09 -2.45 -8.77
N VAL A 41 9.68 -1.25 -8.76
CA VAL A 41 9.94 -0.50 -10.01
C VAL A 41 10.91 -1.24 -10.93
N ARG A 42 11.86 -2.02 -10.37
CA ARG A 42 12.78 -2.88 -11.15
C ARG A 42 12.07 -3.99 -11.92
N GLN A 43 10.86 -4.37 -11.49
CA GLN A 43 10.02 -5.36 -12.17
C GLN A 43 8.86 -4.71 -12.93
N TYR A 44 8.99 -3.41 -13.25
CA TYR A 44 7.98 -2.62 -13.96
C TYR A 44 6.64 -2.51 -13.21
N GLY A 45 6.66 -2.65 -11.88
CA GLY A 45 5.51 -2.49 -11.01
C GLY A 45 5.61 -1.28 -10.09
N SER A 46 4.49 -0.87 -9.51
CA SER A 46 4.45 0.08 -8.39
C SER A 46 3.45 -0.40 -7.34
N LEU A 47 3.35 0.29 -6.20
CA LEU A 47 2.52 -0.13 -5.07
C LEU A 47 1.05 -0.33 -5.45
N HIS A 48 0.51 0.56 -6.29
CA HIS A 48 -0.87 0.44 -6.76
C HIS A 48 -1.11 -0.88 -7.52
N CYS A 49 -0.14 -1.28 -8.35
CA CYS A 49 -0.22 -2.46 -9.22
C CYS A 49 -0.27 -3.79 -8.46
N ILE A 50 0.18 -3.82 -7.20
CA ILE A 50 0.23 -5.02 -6.36
C ILE A 50 -0.83 -5.01 -5.24
N SER A 51 -1.69 -3.99 -5.23
CA SER A 51 -2.70 -3.78 -4.20
C SER A 51 -4.11 -3.94 -4.75
N MET A 52 -5.02 -4.45 -3.92
CA MET A 52 -6.45 -4.46 -4.22
C MET A 52 -7.22 -3.96 -2.99
N GLN A 53 -8.04 -2.92 -3.18
CA GLN A 53 -8.90 -2.43 -2.12
C GLN A 53 -10.13 -3.33 -2.00
N VAL A 54 -10.46 -3.74 -0.78
CA VAL A 54 -11.67 -4.49 -0.47
C VAL A 54 -12.53 -3.64 0.46
N PRO A 55 -13.68 -3.11 0.00
CA PRO A 55 -14.55 -2.29 0.84
C PRO A 55 -15.03 -3.04 2.08
N THR A 56 -15.35 -2.29 3.13
CA THR A 56 -15.95 -2.85 4.36
C THR A 56 -17.20 -3.67 4.02
N ASN A 57 -17.40 -4.78 4.74
CA ASN A 57 -18.55 -5.68 4.60
C ASN A 57 -18.60 -6.47 3.27
N THR A 58 -17.51 -6.48 2.49
CA THR A 58 -17.41 -7.31 1.27
C THR A 58 -17.10 -8.78 1.58
N LEU A 59 -16.30 -9.05 2.61
CA LEU A 59 -15.86 -10.41 2.96
C LEU A 59 -16.75 -11.00 4.06
N LYS A 60 -17.01 -12.32 3.97
CA LYS A 60 -17.67 -13.08 5.03
C LYS A 60 -16.76 -13.20 6.26
N ASP A 61 -17.36 -13.24 7.46
CA ASP A 61 -16.62 -13.34 8.73
C ASP A 61 -15.68 -14.55 8.80
N SER A 62 -16.08 -15.68 8.20
CA SER A 62 -15.26 -16.89 8.10
C SER A 62 -13.96 -16.67 7.32
N ILE A 63 -14.01 -15.85 6.26
CA ILE A 63 -12.84 -15.49 5.45
C ILE A 63 -11.94 -14.51 6.22
N ILE A 64 -12.51 -13.50 6.87
CA ILE A 64 -11.74 -12.55 7.69
C ILE A 64 -11.00 -13.28 8.82
N THR A 65 -11.67 -14.22 9.48
CA THR A 65 -11.06 -15.06 10.53
C THR A 65 -9.88 -15.88 10.02
N THR A 66 -9.93 -16.30 8.76
CA THR A 66 -8.85 -17.06 8.13
C THR A 66 -7.67 -16.14 7.78
N LEU A 67 -7.92 -14.98 7.16
CA LEU A 67 -6.87 -14.02 6.80
C LEU A 67 -6.10 -13.49 8.03
N LYS A 68 -6.78 -13.31 9.17
CA LYS A 68 -6.15 -12.89 10.43
C LYS A 68 -5.11 -13.88 10.98
N LYS A 69 -5.14 -15.14 10.54
CA LYS A 69 -4.14 -16.16 10.95
C LYS A 69 -2.84 -16.06 10.14
N GLY A 70 -2.77 -15.17 9.16
CA GLY A 70 -1.64 -15.02 8.26
C GLY A 70 -1.68 -16.00 7.08
N VAL A 71 -1.02 -15.64 5.99
CA VAL A 71 -0.85 -16.46 4.79
C VAL A 71 0.64 -16.77 4.63
N SER A 72 1.11 -17.83 5.27
CA SER A 72 2.50 -18.31 5.16
C SER A 72 2.63 -19.59 4.32
N LEU A 73 1.59 -19.97 3.57
CA LEU A 73 1.53 -21.23 2.85
C LEU A 73 1.07 -21.02 1.41
N HIS A 74 1.88 -20.42 0.54
CA HIS A 74 1.90 -20.70 -0.91
C HIS A 74 3.01 -19.89 -1.60
N ALA A 75 4.25 -20.38 -1.47
CA ALA A 75 5.23 -20.26 -2.54
C ALA A 75 5.60 -21.70 -2.92
N PRO A 76 4.85 -22.36 -3.83
CA PRO A 76 5.35 -23.57 -4.45
C PRO A 76 6.58 -23.20 -5.28
N SER A 77 7.71 -23.85 -4.99
CA SER A 77 8.89 -23.91 -5.86
C SER A 77 8.55 -24.54 -7.21
#